data_AF-E0WV96-F1
#
_entry.id   AF-E0WV96-F1
#
_cell.length_a   1.000
_cell.length_b   1.000
_cell.length_c   1.000
_cell.angle_alpha   90.00
_cell.angle_beta   90.00
_cell.angle_gamma   90.00
#
_symmetry.space_group_name_H-M   'P 1'
#
loop_
_entity.id
_entity.type
_entity.pdbx_description
1 polymer ?
#
loop_
_entity_poly.entity_id
_entity_poly.type
_entity_poly.pdbx_seq_one_letter_code
_entity_poly.pdbx_strand_id
1 'polypeptide(L)'
;MQSDNFYYEKQTPSPLRYVWRIFNTDIAAMTGFYGVLGLILLCLFGEIIAPYGLNQQFLGYQLLPPSWSRYGDVSFFLGTDDLWRDVLSRLLAGTVSTFGSALLVTLGAIFCGMVLGVLAGITSGIRSAILNHILDTLLCIPSLLLAIVIVAFAGPSLQNTMFAVWLALLPRMIRTIYSAVHDKLDKEYIVAARLDGASTRYN
;
A
#
# COMPACT_ATOMS: atom_id res chain seq x y z
N MET A 1 49.83 -4.83 32.11
CA MET A 1 49.64 -4.40 30.71
C MET A 1 48.18 -4.01 30.55
N GLN A 2 47.88 -2.74 30.82
CA GLN A 2 46.57 -2.12 30.58
C GLN A 2 46.56 -1.65 29.12
N SER A 3 45.71 -2.26 28.29
CA SER A 3 45.31 -1.65 27.03
C SER A 3 44.20 -0.66 27.34
N ASP A 4 44.57 0.59 27.57
CA ASP A 4 43.60 1.68 27.70
C ASP A 4 42.91 1.87 26.35
N ASN A 5 41.68 1.36 26.26
CA ASN A 5 40.82 1.52 25.10
C ASN A 5 40.23 2.94 25.10
N PHE A 6 41.03 3.91 24.65
CA PHE A 6 40.71 5.36 24.65
C PHE A 6 39.70 5.78 23.56
N TYR A 7 39.19 4.85 22.76
CA TYR A 7 38.14 5.12 21.79
C TYR A 7 36.81 4.65 22.38
N TYR A 8 35.97 5.59 22.80
CA TYR A 8 34.55 5.34 23.00
C TYR A 8 33.96 4.92 21.65
N GLU A 9 33.95 3.61 21.38
CA GLU A 9 33.24 3.03 20.26
C GLU A 9 31.76 3.30 20.50
N LYS A 10 31.24 4.39 19.91
CA LYS A 10 29.82 4.69 19.88
C LYS A 10 29.16 3.54 19.12
N GLN A 11 28.68 2.55 19.87
CA GLN A 11 27.79 1.53 19.33
C GLN A 11 26.58 2.26 18.75
N THR A 12 26.53 2.36 17.42
CA THR A 12 25.37 2.90 16.73
C THR A 12 24.22 1.94 17.04
N PRO A 13 23.10 2.44 17.62
CA PRO A 13 21.96 1.57 17.88
C PRO A 13 21.51 0.94 16.57
N SER A 14 20.97 -0.29 16.65
CA SER A 14 20.49 -0.99 15.46
C SER A 14 19.53 -0.10 14.67
N PRO A 15 19.59 -0.07 13.31
CA PRO A 15 18.77 0.82 12.50
C PRO A 15 17.28 0.73 12.83
N LEU A 16 16.78 -0.48 13.09
CA LEU A 16 15.39 -0.72 13.49
C LEU A 16 15.05 -0.07 14.83
N ARG A 17 15.95 -0.17 15.83
CA ARG A 17 15.73 0.44 17.14
C ARG A 17 15.77 1.96 17.08
N TYR A 18 16.60 2.53 16.20
CA TYR A 18 16.64 3.95 15.94
C TYR A 18 15.35 4.45 15.29
N VAL A 19 14.87 3.78 14.23
CA VAL A 19 13.60 4.10 13.56
C VAL A 19 12.43 3.99 14.53
N TRP A 20 12.35 2.90 15.31
CA TRP A 20 11.29 2.72 16.32
C TRP A 20 11.29 3.83 17.38
N ARG A 21 12.48 4.28 17.81
CA ARG A 21 12.59 5.38 18.78
C ARG A 21 12.04 6.69 18.22
N ILE A 22 12.36 7.03 16.98
CA ILE A 22 11.82 8.21 16.31
C ILE A 22 10.31 8.10 16.13
N PHE A 23 9.85 6.92 15.75
CA PHE A 23 8.44 6.66 15.48
C PHE A 23 7.59 6.77 16.76
N ASN A 24 8.09 6.27 17.89
CA ASN A 24 7.40 6.38 19.19
C ASN A 24 7.42 7.77 19.81
N THR A 25 8.31 8.67 19.36
CA THR A 25 8.30 10.05 19.85
C THR A 25 7.21 10.90 19.21
N ASP A 26 6.62 10.46 18.10
CA ASP A 26 5.59 11.20 17.39
C ASP A 26 4.21 10.56 17.60
N ILE A 27 3.30 11.31 18.23
CA ILE A 27 1.94 10.87 18.53
C ILE A 27 1.15 10.61 17.23
N ALA A 28 1.33 11.43 16.19
CA ALA A 28 0.62 11.26 14.91
C ALA A 28 1.09 10.01 14.17
N ALA A 29 2.39 9.71 14.25
CA ALA A 29 2.95 8.48 13.70
C ALA A 29 2.38 7.24 14.40
N MET A 30 2.28 7.29 15.74
CA MET A 30 1.68 6.22 16.56
C MET A 30 0.19 6.02 16.27
N THR A 31 -0.61 7.08 16.18
CA THR A 31 -2.04 6.95 15.88
C THR A 31 -2.28 6.35 14.50
N GLY A 32 -1.51 6.77 13.49
CA GLY A 32 -1.57 6.18 12.15
C GLY A 32 -1.18 4.69 12.15
N PHE A 33 -0.13 4.31 12.88
CA PHE A 33 0.30 2.93 13.00
C PHE A 33 -0.76 2.03 13.65
N TYR A 34 -1.34 2.45 14.78
CA TYR A 34 -2.40 1.69 15.43
C TYR A 34 -3.67 1.64 14.57
N GLY A 35 -3.97 2.69 13.80
CA GLY A 35 -5.08 2.69 12.85
C GLY A 35 -4.89 1.64 11.74
N VAL A 36 -3.72 1.62 11.09
CA VAL A 36 -3.41 0.61 10.06
C VAL A 36 -3.37 -0.79 10.65
N LEU A 37 -2.80 -0.97 11.84
CA LEU A 37 -2.80 -2.26 12.55
C LEU A 37 -4.24 -2.72 12.82
N GLY A 38 -5.12 -1.82 13.25
CA GLY A 38 -6.55 -2.09 13.43
C GLY A 38 -7.22 -2.53 12.14
N LEU A 39 -6.96 -1.85 11.01
CA LEU A 39 -7.50 -2.25 9.70
C LEU A 39 -6.99 -3.62 9.24
N ILE A 40 -5.72 -3.94 9.50
CA ILE A 40 -5.15 -5.27 9.21
C ILE A 40 -5.87 -6.33 10.05
N LEU A 41 -6.06 -6.09 11.35
CA LEU A 41 -6.78 -7.01 12.22
C LEU A 41 -8.24 -7.19 11.77
N LEU A 42 -8.93 -6.12 11.39
CA LEU A 42 -10.28 -6.19 10.82
C LEU A 42 -10.30 -6.93 9.48
N CYS A 43 -9.26 -6.79 8.65
CA CYS A 43 -9.17 -7.55 7.40
C CYS A 43 -8.95 -9.05 7.64
N LEU A 44 -8.29 -9.44 8.73
CA LEU A 44 -8.03 -10.86 9.03
C LEU A 44 -9.15 -11.51 9.85
N PHE A 45 -9.76 -10.76 10.77
CA PHE A 45 -10.73 -11.28 11.74
C PHE A 45 -12.13 -10.69 11.56
N GLY A 46 -12.34 -9.74 10.65
CA GLY A 46 -13.61 -9.02 10.50
C GLY A 46 -14.77 -9.94 10.17
N GLU A 47 -14.57 -10.94 9.31
CA GLU A 47 -15.61 -11.94 9.00
C GLU A 47 -15.95 -12.85 10.19
N ILE A 48 -15.00 -13.10 11.09
CA ILE A 48 -15.19 -13.93 12.29
C ILE A 48 -15.87 -13.12 13.40
N ILE A 49 -15.56 -11.83 13.49
CA ILE A 49 -16.14 -10.91 14.47
C ILE A 49 -17.55 -10.47 14.05
N ALA A 50 -17.87 -10.51 12.75
CA ALA A 50 -19.16 -10.11 12.23
C ALA A 50 -20.30 -10.95 12.86
N PRO A 51 -21.33 -10.30 13.44
CA PRO A 51 -22.47 -11.01 14.03
C PRO A 51 -23.27 -11.84 13.02
N TYR A 52 -23.34 -11.40 11.76
CA TYR A 52 -24.15 -12.00 10.71
C TYR A 52 -23.38 -12.18 9.41
N GLY A 53 -23.90 -13.05 8.53
CA GLY A 53 -23.30 -13.27 7.21
C GLY A 53 -23.40 -12.04 6.29
N LEU A 54 -22.40 -11.82 5.43
CA LEU A 54 -22.29 -10.65 4.54
C LEU A 54 -23.53 -10.42 3.65
N ASN A 55 -24.17 -11.50 3.20
CA ASN A 55 -25.36 -11.47 2.35
C ASN A 55 -26.63 -11.90 3.09
N GLN A 56 -26.59 -12.04 4.41
CA GLN A 56 -27.76 -12.46 5.18
C GLN A 56 -28.79 -11.34 5.22
N GLN A 57 -30.00 -11.65 4.77
CA GLN A 57 -31.13 -10.72 4.72
C GLN A 57 -32.13 -11.03 5.82
N PHE A 58 -32.59 -9.99 6.51
CA PHE A 58 -33.56 -10.07 7.60
C PHE A 58 -34.85 -9.35 7.21
N LEU A 59 -35.73 -10.08 6.53
CA LEU A 59 -37.03 -9.58 6.09
C LEU A 59 -37.81 -8.95 7.25
N GLY A 60 -38.37 -7.75 7.02
CA GLY A 60 -39.10 -6.99 8.04
C GLY A 60 -38.27 -5.95 8.80
N TYR A 61 -36.94 -6.01 8.69
CA TYR A 61 -36.01 -5.06 9.31
C TYR A 61 -35.30 -4.17 8.27
N GLN A 62 -36.04 -3.31 7.57
CA GLN A 62 -35.47 -2.37 6.58
C GLN A 62 -35.23 -1.02 7.21
N LEU A 63 -34.07 -0.44 6.89
CA LEU A 63 -33.71 0.91 7.32
C LEU A 63 -33.89 1.10 8.84
N LEU A 64 -33.55 0.08 9.62
CA LEU A 64 -33.57 0.20 11.07
C LEU A 64 -32.54 1.25 11.48
N PRO A 65 -32.90 2.18 12.38
CA PRO A 65 -31.92 3.07 12.95
C PRO A 65 -30.97 2.28 13.87
N PRO A 66 -29.81 2.86 14.20
CA PRO A 66 -28.86 2.21 15.09
C PRO A 66 -29.45 1.94 16.48
N SER A 67 -28.90 0.97 17.18
CA SER A 67 -29.41 0.47 18.48
C SER A 67 -29.60 1.54 19.56
N TRP A 68 -28.85 2.65 19.49
CA TRP A 68 -28.99 3.79 20.41
C TRP A 68 -30.16 4.73 20.08
N SER A 69 -30.91 4.47 19.01
CA SER A 69 -32.11 5.20 18.64
C SER A 69 -33.35 4.59 19.30
N ARG A 70 -34.41 5.40 19.47
CA ARG A 70 -35.68 4.99 20.08
C ARG A 70 -36.37 3.80 19.39
N TYR A 71 -36.12 3.63 18.09
CA TYR A 71 -36.68 2.56 17.26
C TYR A 71 -35.60 1.57 16.77
N GLY A 72 -34.41 1.60 17.38
CA GLY A 72 -33.32 0.69 17.06
C GLY A 72 -33.47 -0.65 17.75
N ASP A 73 -32.84 -1.68 17.18
CA ASP A 73 -32.77 -3.03 17.76
C ASP A 73 -31.32 -3.32 18.18
N VAL A 74 -31.13 -3.93 19.35
CA VAL A 74 -29.80 -4.31 19.86
C VAL A 74 -29.17 -5.42 19.02
N SER A 75 -30.00 -6.23 18.36
CA SER A 75 -29.56 -7.27 17.41
C SER A 75 -28.80 -6.65 16.24
N PHE A 76 -29.20 -5.46 15.78
CA PHE A 76 -28.58 -4.71 14.69
C PHE A 76 -27.88 -3.47 15.23
N PHE A 77 -26.66 -3.64 15.76
CA PHE A 77 -25.97 -2.58 16.50
C PHE A 77 -25.90 -1.22 15.77
N LEU A 78 -25.54 -1.24 14.47
CA LEU A 78 -25.51 -0.05 13.61
C LEU A 78 -26.78 0.14 12.77
N GLY A 79 -27.78 -0.74 12.92
CA GLY A 79 -28.99 -0.77 12.11
C GLY A 79 -28.83 -1.59 10.83
N THR A 80 -29.82 -1.46 9.95
CA THR A 80 -29.91 -2.22 8.68
C THR A 80 -30.00 -1.31 7.46
N ASP A 81 -29.58 -1.83 6.31
CA ASP A 81 -29.66 -1.12 5.04
C ASP A 81 -31.02 -1.28 4.32
N ASP A 82 -31.13 -0.68 3.13
CA ASP A 82 -32.30 -0.75 2.24
C ASP A 82 -32.53 -2.16 1.66
N LEU A 83 -31.54 -3.05 1.77
CA LEU A 83 -31.58 -4.45 1.36
C LEU A 83 -31.75 -5.41 2.55
N TRP A 84 -32.19 -4.91 3.71
CA TRP A 84 -32.50 -5.73 4.91
C TRP A 84 -31.28 -6.40 5.55
N ARG A 85 -30.07 -5.88 5.32
CA ARG A 85 -28.82 -6.48 5.83
C ARG A 85 -28.25 -5.67 6.98
N ASP A 86 -27.58 -6.35 7.90
CA ASP A 86 -26.88 -5.71 9.02
C ASP A 86 -25.69 -4.86 8.54
N VAL A 87 -25.68 -3.57 8.90
CA VAL A 87 -24.64 -2.64 8.46
C VAL A 87 -23.29 -2.94 9.12
N LEU A 88 -23.29 -3.35 10.40
CA LEU A 88 -22.05 -3.64 11.13
C LEU A 88 -21.29 -4.80 10.49
N SER A 89 -21.98 -5.91 10.24
CA SER A 89 -21.41 -7.10 9.59
C SER A 89 -20.90 -6.77 8.18
N ARG A 90 -21.62 -5.94 7.42
CA ARG A 90 -21.17 -5.47 6.10
C ARG A 90 -19.92 -4.61 6.14
N LEU A 91 -19.76 -3.75 7.16
CA LEU A 91 -18.54 -2.95 7.34
C LEU A 91 -17.35 -3.84 7.73
N LEU A 92 -17.53 -4.75 8.67
CA LEU A 92 -16.48 -5.66 9.13
C LEU A 92 -16.02 -6.58 8.00
N ALA A 93 -16.94 -7.30 7.36
CA ALA A 93 -16.61 -8.21 6.27
C ALA A 93 -16.18 -7.45 5.00
N GLY A 94 -16.75 -6.27 4.73
CA GLY A 94 -16.38 -5.40 3.61
C GLY A 94 -14.96 -4.85 3.69
N THR A 95 -14.32 -4.89 4.87
CA THR A 95 -12.93 -4.46 5.06
C THR A 95 -11.97 -5.29 4.20
N VAL A 96 -12.24 -6.59 4.02
CA VAL A 96 -11.43 -7.48 3.18
C VAL A 96 -11.45 -7.05 1.72
N SER A 97 -12.64 -6.84 1.16
CA SER A 97 -12.80 -6.46 -0.25
C SER A 97 -12.32 -5.05 -0.56
N THR A 98 -12.29 -4.16 0.42
CA THR A 98 -11.87 -2.76 0.25
C THR A 98 -10.39 -2.58 0.60
N PHE A 99 -10.06 -2.60 1.90
CA PHE A 99 -8.70 -2.39 2.40
C PHE A 99 -7.77 -3.54 1.99
N GLY A 100 -8.22 -4.80 2.15
CA GLY A 100 -7.42 -5.98 1.79
C GLY A 100 -7.03 -5.99 0.31
N SER A 101 -8.02 -5.80 -0.58
CA SER A 101 -7.77 -5.71 -2.03
C SER A 101 -6.83 -4.55 -2.39
N ALA A 102 -7.04 -3.36 -1.80
CA ALA A 102 -6.19 -2.20 -2.05
C ALA A 102 -4.74 -2.44 -1.58
N LEU A 103 -4.56 -3.11 -0.45
CA LEU A 103 -3.25 -3.46 0.09
C LEU A 103 -2.52 -4.45 -0.84
N LEU A 104 -3.20 -5.49 -1.32
CA LEU A 104 -2.64 -6.45 -2.28
C LEU A 104 -2.24 -5.79 -3.60
N VAL A 105 -3.11 -4.95 -4.14
CA VAL A 105 -2.83 -4.19 -5.37
C VAL A 105 -1.62 -3.28 -5.18
N THR A 106 -1.56 -2.57 -4.06
CA THR A 106 -0.45 -1.64 -3.78
C THR A 106 0.87 -2.40 -3.61
N LEU A 107 0.90 -3.50 -2.87
CA LEU A 107 2.09 -4.34 -2.71
C LEU A 107 2.57 -4.91 -4.05
N GLY A 108 1.65 -5.42 -4.88
CA GLY A 108 1.97 -5.90 -6.22
C GLY A 108 2.54 -4.77 -7.10
N ALA A 109 1.99 -3.56 -7.01
CA ALA A 109 2.45 -2.42 -7.80
C ALA A 109 3.83 -1.95 -7.34
N ILE A 110 4.09 -1.94 -6.02
CA ILE A 110 5.40 -1.64 -5.45
C ILE A 110 6.42 -2.69 -5.89
N PHE A 111 6.09 -3.97 -5.81
CA PHE A 111 7.01 -5.05 -6.18
C PHE A 111 7.41 -4.95 -7.67
N CYS A 112 6.43 -4.91 -8.57
CA CYS A 112 6.72 -4.79 -10.01
C CYS A 112 7.35 -3.43 -10.36
N GLY A 113 6.89 -2.35 -9.73
CA GLY A 113 7.46 -1.03 -9.86
C GLY A 113 8.92 -0.96 -9.41
N MET A 114 9.28 -1.72 -8.37
CA MET A 114 10.64 -1.81 -7.86
C MET A 114 11.56 -2.50 -8.84
N VAL A 115 11.15 -3.65 -9.36
CA VAL A 115 11.94 -4.39 -10.36
C VAL A 115 12.14 -3.53 -11.61
N LEU A 116 11.06 -3.00 -12.19
CA LEU A 116 11.15 -2.20 -13.42
C LEU A 116 11.83 -0.85 -13.20
N GLY A 117 11.59 -0.19 -12.07
CA GLY A 117 12.18 1.12 -11.73
C GLY A 117 13.68 1.05 -11.47
N VAL A 118 14.14 0.00 -10.78
CA VAL A 118 15.59 -0.23 -10.59
C VAL A 118 16.26 -0.54 -11.92
N LEU A 119 15.68 -1.41 -12.75
CA LEU A 119 16.21 -1.71 -14.08
C LEU A 119 16.29 -0.46 -14.96
N ALA A 120 15.25 0.38 -14.94
CA ALA A 120 15.23 1.64 -15.66
C ALA A 120 16.27 2.65 -15.14
N GLY A 121 16.45 2.71 -13.82
CA GLY A 121 17.35 3.66 -13.15
C GLY A 121 18.82 3.36 -13.37
N ILE A 122 19.20 2.07 -13.41
CA ILE A 122 20.57 1.63 -13.66
C ILE A 122 20.93 1.70 -15.15
N THR A 123 19.94 1.53 -16.04
CA THR A 123 20.17 1.55 -17.49
C THR A 123 20.36 2.98 -18.00
N SER A 124 21.49 3.22 -18.67
CA SER A 124 21.79 4.48 -19.37
C SER A 124 21.61 4.35 -20.89
N GLY A 125 21.16 5.42 -21.56
CA GLY A 125 21.11 5.52 -23.03
C GLY A 125 19.71 5.41 -23.64
N ILE A 126 19.64 5.10 -24.94
CA ILE A 126 18.40 5.17 -25.75
C ILE A 126 17.28 4.26 -25.22
N ARG A 127 17.62 3.04 -24.73
CA ARG A 127 16.62 2.12 -24.16
C ARG A 127 15.93 2.69 -22.92
N SER A 128 16.68 3.38 -22.07
CA SER A 128 16.15 4.06 -20.89
C SER A 128 15.30 5.27 -21.28
N ALA A 129 15.72 6.03 -22.29
CA ALA A 129 14.94 7.15 -22.82
C ALA A 129 13.58 6.70 -23.37
N ILE A 130 13.53 5.60 -24.14
CA ILE A 130 12.27 5.06 -24.68
C ILE A 130 11.34 4.62 -23.55
N LEU A 131 11.87 3.87 -22.56
CA LEU A 131 11.09 3.37 -21.44
C LEU A 131 10.51 4.52 -20.62
N ASN A 132 11.33 5.52 -20.27
CA ASN A 132 10.88 6.70 -19.55
C ASN A 132 9.84 7.51 -20.35
N HIS A 133 9.99 7.62 -21.68
CA HIS A 133 9.02 8.32 -22.51
C HIS A 133 7.64 7.64 -22.52
N ILE A 134 7.61 6.31 -22.56
CA ILE A 134 6.36 5.53 -22.43
C ILE A 134 5.73 5.78 -21.06
N LEU A 135 6.50 5.73 -19.98
CA LEU A 135 6.01 6.00 -18.64
C LEU A 135 5.46 7.42 -18.50
N ASP A 136 6.17 8.42 -19.03
CA ASP A 136 5.72 9.81 -19.01
C ASP A 136 4.41 10.00 -19.78
N THR A 137 4.27 9.35 -20.94
CA THR A 137 3.03 9.38 -21.73
C THR A 137 1.86 8.78 -20.94
N LEU A 138 2.09 7.66 -20.25
CA LEU A 138 1.07 7.04 -19.39
C LEU A 138 0.70 7.91 -18.18
N LEU A 139 1.66 8.66 -17.64
CA LEU A 139 1.44 9.55 -16.50
C LEU A 139 0.68 10.83 -16.85
N CYS A 140 0.63 11.22 -18.13
CA CYS A 140 -0.23 12.32 -18.60
C CYS A 140 -1.72 11.98 -18.48
N ILE A 141 -2.08 10.69 -18.50
CA ILE A 141 -3.45 10.23 -18.33
C ILE A 141 -3.76 10.17 -16.82
N PRO A 142 -4.86 10.77 -16.34
CA PRO A 142 -5.29 10.60 -14.95
C PRO A 142 -5.45 9.12 -14.61
N SER A 143 -4.84 8.65 -13.51
CA SER A 143 -4.84 7.21 -13.17
C SER A 143 -6.24 6.65 -12.96
N LEU A 144 -7.16 7.45 -12.43
CA LEU A 144 -8.56 7.08 -12.29
C LEU A 144 -9.25 6.89 -13.64
N LEU A 145 -8.95 7.75 -14.63
CA LEU A 145 -9.48 7.62 -15.98
C LEU A 145 -8.95 6.35 -16.66
N LEU A 146 -7.65 6.08 -16.55
CA LEU A 146 -7.03 4.86 -17.06
C LEU A 146 -7.68 3.60 -16.45
N ALA A 147 -7.90 3.58 -15.14
CA ALA A 147 -8.55 2.46 -14.47
C ALA A 147 -9.99 2.25 -14.96
N ILE A 148 -10.80 3.32 -15.09
CA ILE A 148 -12.18 3.22 -15.57
C ILE A 148 -12.23 2.70 -17.01
N VAL A 149 -11.34 3.16 -17.89
CA VAL A 149 -11.27 2.69 -19.28
C VAL A 149 -10.97 1.18 -19.33
N ILE A 150 -9.99 0.72 -18.54
CA ILE A 150 -9.65 -0.71 -18.47
C ILE A 150 -10.84 -1.53 -17.95
N VAL A 151 -11.52 -1.08 -16.89
CA VAL A 151 -12.71 -1.75 -16.35
C VAL A 151 -13.85 -1.77 -17.36
N ALA A 152 -14.05 -0.70 -18.13
CA ALA A 152 -15.10 -0.63 -19.14
C ALA A 152 -14.92 -1.71 -20.23
N PHE A 153 -13.68 -2.02 -20.61
CA PHE A 153 -13.38 -3.10 -21.56
C PHE A 153 -13.40 -4.50 -20.92
N ALA A 154 -12.86 -4.65 -19.71
CA ALA A 154 -12.76 -5.95 -19.04
C ALA A 154 -14.10 -6.44 -18.44
N GLY A 155 -15.02 -5.52 -18.17
CA GLY A 155 -16.30 -5.79 -17.51
C GLY A 155 -16.23 -5.69 -15.98
N PRO A 156 -17.40 -5.56 -15.32
CA PRO A 156 -17.49 -5.34 -13.88
C PRO A 156 -17.16 -6.62 -13.10
N SER A 157 -16.00 -6.65 -12.45
CA SER A 157 -15.59 -7.70 -11.52
C SER A 157 -14.56 -7.12 -10.56
N LEU A 158 -14.57 -7.56 -9.29
CA LEU A 158 -13.57 -7.15 -8.29
C LEU A 158 -12.15 -7.40 -8.81
N GLN A 159 -11.91 -8.55 -9.45
CA GLN A 159 -10.61 -8.93 -10.00
C GLN A 159 -10.18 -7.98 -11.13
N ASN A 160 -11.09 -7.65 -12.03
CA ASN A 160 -10.83 -6.73 -13.14
C ASN A 160 -10.55 -5.32 -12.62
N THR A 161 -11.30 -4.85 -11.62
CA THR A 161 -11.06 -3.56 -10.97
C THR A 161 -9.71 -3.53 -10.27
N MET A 162 -9.35 -4.58 -9.54
CA MET A 162 -8.03 -4.70 -8.89
C MET A 162 -6.91 -4.63 -9.92
N PHE A 163 -7.02 -5.38 -11.02
CA PHE A 163 -6.03 -5.37 -12.10
C PHE A 163 -5.93 -4.01 -12.79
N ALA A 164 -7.06 -3.36 -13.07
CA ALA A 164 -7.10 -2.04 -13.68
C ALA A 164 -6.42 -0.98 -12.81
N VAL A 165 -6.72 -0.98 -11.50
CA VAL A 165 -6.09 -0.07 -10.53
C VAL A 165 -4.60 -0.37 -10.41
N TRP A 166 -4.21 -1.66 -10.38
CA TRP A 166 -2.82 -2.07 -10.35
C TRP A 166 -2.04 -1.51 -11.54
N LEU A 167 -2.52 -1.73 -12.77
CA LEU A 167 -1.93 -1.18 -13.98
C LEU A 167 -1.86 0.35 -13.97
N ALA A 168 -2.90 1.01 -13.46
CA ALA A 168 -2.93 2.47 -13.38
C ALA A 168 -1.94 3.05 -12.36
N LEU A 169 -1.57 2.29 -11.33
CA LEU A 169 -0.58 2.69 -10.33
C LEU A 169 0.87 2.40 -10.76
N LEU A 170 1.08 1.39 -11.60
CA LEU A 170 2.42 0.95 -12.01
C LEU A 170 3.32 2.08 -12.55
N PRO A 171 2.90 2.95 -13.49
CA PRO A 171 3.80 3.98 -14.04
C PRO A 171 4.33 4.93 -12.97
N ARG A 172 3.49 5.27 -11.99
CA ARG A 172 3.86 6.14 -10.87
C ARG A 172 4.88 5.49 -9.96
N MET A 173 4.70 4.20 -9.65
CA MET A 173 5.65 3.45 -8.81
C MET A 173 6.99 3.29 -9.51
N ILE A 174 7.00 2.94 -10.80
CA ILE A 174 8.23 2.79 -11.59
C ILE A 174 9.01 4.10 -11.60
N ARG A 175 8.36 5.23 -11.90
CA ARG A 175 9.01 6.54 -11.93
C ARG A 175 9.57 6.96 -10.58
N THR A 176 8.83 6.73 -9.49
CA THR A 176 9.27 7.08 -8.14
C THR A 176 10.56 6.33 -7.78
N ILE A 177 10.61 5.04 -8.10
CA ILE A 177 11.78 4.20 -7.81
C ILE A 177 12.93 4.52 -8.77
N TYR A 178 12.64 4.77 -10.04
CA TYR A 178 13.62 5.27 -11.01
C TYR A 178 14.33 6.53 -10.50
N SER A 179 13.57 7.56 -10.10
CA SER A 179 14.14 8.80 -9.57
C SER A 179 14.96 8.55 -8.30
N ALA A 180 14.46 7.73 -7.38
CA ALA A 180 15.19 7.40 -6.16
C ALA A 180 16.51 6.65 -6.43
N VAL A 181 16.54 5.76 -7.43
CA VAL A 181 17.74 5.03 -7.84
C VAL A 181 18.71 5.96 -8.57
N HIS A 182 18.21 6.75 -9.51
CA HIS A 182 19.02 7.69 -10.28
C HIS A 182 19.72 8.70 -9.37
N ASP A 183 19.01 9.29 -8.40
CA ASP A 183 19.57 10.21 -7.41
C ASP A 183 20.68 9.58 -6.53
N LYS A 184 20.68 8.25 -6.40
CA LYS A 184 21.69 7.52 -5.64
C LYS A 184 22.93 7.21 -6.47
N LEU A 185 22.80 7.06 -7.78
CA LEU A 185 23.91 6.73 -8.69
C LEU A 185 24.99 7.81 -8.75
N ASP A 186 24.64 9.06 -8.45
CA ASP A 186 25.56 10.20 -8.46
C ASP A 186 26.28 10.47 -7.12
N LYS A 187 26.11 9.58 -6.13
CA LYS A 187 26.73 9.76 -4.81
C LYS A 187 28.19 9.33 -4.78
N GLU A 188 29.02 10.07 -4.03
CA GLU A 188 30.46 9.86 -3.90
C GLU A 188 30.86 8.43 -3.51
N TYR A 189 30.06 7.78 -2.65
CA TYR A 189 30.31 6.38 -2.27
C TYR A 189 30.13 5.40 -3.44
N ILE A 190 29.28 5.71 -4.42
CA ILE A 190 29.15 4.91 -5.64
C ILE A 190 30.33 5.18 -6.58
N VAL A 191 30.79 6.42 -6.66
CA VAL A 191 31.99 6.78 -7.44
C VAL A 191 33.23 6.07 -6.86
N ALA A 192 33.41 6.10 -5.54
CA ALA A 192 34.49 5.37 -4.86
C ALA A 192 34.41 3.85 -5.13
N ALA A 193 33.22 3.25 -5.00
CA ALA A 193 33.04 1.83 -5.32
C ALA A 193 33.37 1.50 -6.78
N ARG A 194 33.06 2.39 -7.73
CA ARG A 194 33.44 2.24 -9.14
C ARG A 194 34.95 2.32 -9.35
N LEU A 195 35.65 3.20 -8.62
CA LEU A 195 37.11 3.28 -8.64
C LEU A 195 37.76 2.01 -8.05
N ASP A 196 37.12 1.38 -7.07
CA ASP A 196 37.50 0.07 -6.52
C ASP A 196 37.18 -1.12 -7.44
N GLY A 197 36.66 -0.86 -8.66
CA GLY A 197 36.40 -1.87 -9.68
C GLY A 197 34.96 -2.40 -9.73
N ALA A 198 34.03 -1.82 -8.95
CA ALA A 198 32.62 -2.19 -9.06
C ALA A 198 32.03 -1.73 -10.40
N SER A 199 31.58 -2.69 -11.21
CA SER A 199 30.89 -2.42 -12.47
C SER A 199 29.41 -2.14 -12.26
N THR A 200 28.91 -1.07 -12.86
CA THR A 200 27.45 -0.78 -12.95
C THR A 200 26.77 -1.56 -14.08
N ARG A 201 27.54 -2.12 -15.03
CA ARG A 201 27.02 -2.87 -16.18
C ARG A 201 26.83 -4.34 -15.83
N TYR A 202 25.60 -4.82 -15.96
CA TYR A 202 25.37 -6.19 -16.44
C TYR A 202 25.88 -6.21 -17.89
N ASN A 203 26.87 -7.04 -18.20
CA ASN A 203 27.31 -7.27 -19.58
C ASN A 203 26.14 -7.70 -20.45
#